data_AF-A0A9D6QI24-F1
#
_entry.id   AF-A0A9D6QI24-F1
#
_cell.length_a   1.000
_cell.length_b   1.000
_cell.length_c   1.000
_cell.angle_alpha   90.00
_cell.angle_beta   90.00
_cell.angle_gamma   90.00
#
_symmetry.space_group_name_H-M   'P 1'
#
loop_
_entity.id
_entity.type
_entity.pdbx_description
1 polymer ?
#
loop_
_entity_poly.entity_id
_entity_poly.type
_entity_poly.pdbx_seq_one_letter_code
_entity_poly.pdbx_strand_id
1 'polypeptide(L)' 'VAQAEKSPAGIVASVRPVEIPPGDPLSAVSPTGLILHFELDTLRDLVVAADRQGPDTTAYGLLADFLSAARSA' A
#
# COMPACT_ATOMS: atom_id res chain seq x y z
N VAL A 1 -3.24 8.10 -8.07
CA VAL A 1 -3.40 6.79 -7.38
C VAL A 1 -2.75 5.70 -8.22
N ALA A 2 -2.05 4.77 -7.58
CA ALA A 2 -1.59 3.54 -8.19
C ALA A 2 -2.52 2.41 -7.74
N GLN A 3 -2.98 1.58 -8.67
CA GLN A 3 -3.93 0.50 -8.39
C GLN A 3 -3.57 -0.74 -9.21
N ALA A 4 -3.87 -1.91 -8.65
CA ALA A 4 -3.75 -3.18 -9.32
C ALA A 4 -4.90 -4.11 -8.89
N GLU A 5 -5.51 -4.79 -9.86
CA GLU A 5 -6.62 -5.72 -9.64
C GLU A 5 -6.31 -7.05 -10.36
N LYS A 6 -6.69 -8.16 -9.74
CA LYS A 6 -6.69 -9.47 -10.38
C LYS A 6 -8.04 -9.72 -11.04
N SER A 7 -8.03 -9.88 -12.36
CA SER A 7 -9.19 -10.27 -13.17
C SER A 7 -9.06 -11.72 -13.67
N PRO A 8 -10.11 -12.32 -14.26
CA PRO A 8 -10.00 -13.65 -14.89
C PRO A 8 -8.96 -13.74 -16.00
N ALA A 9 -8.63 -12.61 -16.65
CA ALA A 9 -7.70 -12.55 -17.77
C ALA A 9 -6.24 -12.23 -17.34
N GLY A 10 -6.00 -11.96 -16.06
CA GLY A 10 -4.68 -11.57 -15.55
C GLY A 10 -4.74 -10.36 -14.61
N ILE A 11 -3.62 -9.66 -14.46
CA ILE A 11 -3.50 -8.48 -13.60
C ILE A 11 -3.67 -7.22 -14.44
N VAL A 12 -4.56 -6.32 -13.99
CA VAL A 12 -4.72 -4.98 -14.57
C VAL A 12 -4.14 -3.98 -13.59
N ALA A 13 -3.19 -3.15 -14.02
CA ALA A 13 -2.56 -2.14 -13.19
C ALA A 13 -2.53 -0.78 -13.89
N SER A 14 -2.61 0.30 -13.10
CA SER A 14 -2.53 1.66 -13.65
C SER A 14 -2.06 2.67 -12.61
N VAL A 15 -1.48 3.77 -13.11
CA VAL A 15 -1.18 4.97 -12.32
C VAL A 15 -1.78 6.16 -13.04
N ARG A 16 -2.73 6.85 -12.39
CA ARG A 16 -3.38 8.05 -12.93
C ARG A 16 -3.97 8.92 -11.81
N PRO A 17 -4.23 10.21 -12.08
CA PRO A 17 -5.13 10.99 -11.23
C PRO A 17 -6.52 10.33 -11.19
N VAL A 18 -7.13 10.28 -10.01
CA VAL A 18 -8.47 9.71 -9.78
C VAL A 18 -9.16 10.61 -8.75
N GLU A 19 -10.45 10.87 -8.94
CA GLU A 19 -11.27 11.53 -7.94
C GLU A 19 -11.64 10.52 -6.84
N ILE A 20 -11.37 10.87 -5.58
CA ILE A 20 -11.56 9.99 -4.44
C ILE A 20 -12.77 10.47 -3.63
N PRO A 21 -13.83 9.64 -3.51
CA PRO A 21 -15.00 9.99 -2.72
C PRO A 21 -14.64 10.21 -1.24
N PRO A 22 -15.35 11.11 -0.51
CA PRO A 22 -15.10 11.31 0.92
C PRO A 22 -15.30 10.08 1.80
N GLY A 23 -16.03 9.06 1.34
CA GLY A 23 -16.24 7.80 2.06
C GLY A 23 -15.16 6.74 1.79
N ASP A 24 -14.26 6.98 0.84
CA ASP A 24 -13.18 6.07 0.50
C ASP A 24 -12.03 6.22 1.52
N PRO A 25 -11.46 5.14 2.07
CA PRO A 25 -10.35 5.23 3.02
C PRO A 25 -9.14 6.02 2.51
N LEU A 26 -8.87 6.02 1.20
CA LEU A 26 -7.77 6.76 0.59
C LEU A 26 -7.94 8.28 0.73
N SER A 27 -9.17 8.77 0.96
CA SER A 27 -9.43 10.20 1.19
C SER A 27 -8.80 10.74 2.48
N ALA A 28 -8.43 9.84 3.42
CA ALA A 28 -7.83 10.20 4.70
C ALA A 28 -6.29 10.34 4.65
N VAL A 29 -5.66 10.28 3.47
CA VAL A 29 -4.20 10.38 3.33
C VAL A 29 -3.67 11.73 3.83
N SER A 30 -2.60 11.71 4.63
CA SER A 30 -1.91 12.93 5.06
C SER A 30 -0.99 13.47 3.95
N PRO A 31 -0.61 14.76 3.94
CA PRO A 31 0.19 15.35 2.86
C PRO A 31 1.54 14.67 2.57
N THR A 32 2.12 13.95 3.53
CA THR A 32 3.38 13.19 3.36
C THR A 32 3.22 11.71 3.73
N GLY A 33 1.97 11.28 3.86
CA GLY A 33 1.62 9.92 4.21
C GLY A 33 1.52 9.01 3.00
N LEU A 34 1.55 7.72 3.27
CA LEU A 34 1.24 6.67 2.32
C LEU A 34 0.05 5.89 2.87
N ILE A 35 -0.88 5.52 1.99
CA ILE A 35 -2.03 4.69 2.34
C ILE A 35 -2.24 3.64 1.25
N LEU A 36 -2.51 2.41 1.67
CA LEU A 36 -2.85 1.27 0.82
C LEU A 36 -4.18 0.70 1.32
N HIS A 37 -5.12 0.49 0.41
CA HIS A 37 -6.37 -0.20 0.67
C HIS A 37 -6.38 -1.49 -0.14
N PHE A 38 -6.59 -2.61 0.54
CA PHE A 38 -6.67 -3.93 -0.06
C PHE A 38 -8.11 -4.43 0.00
N GLU A 39 -8.63 -4.76 -1.17
CA GLU A 39 -9.87 -5.51 -1.31
C GLU A 39 -9.54 -7.00 -1.41
N LEU A 40 -9.76 -7.74 -0.32
CA LEU A 40 -9.45 -9.17 -0.23
C LEU A 40 -10.73 -9.99 -0.09
N ASP A 41 -10.65 -11.27 -0.44
CA ASP A 41 -11.78 -12.21 -0.36
C ASP A 41 -12.29 -12.43 1.07
N THR A 42 -11.38 -12.47 2.03
CA THR A 42 -11.58 -12.79 3.45
C THR A 42 -11.49 -11.55 4.34
N LEU A 43 -10.65 -10.57 3.97
CA LEU A 43 -10.48 -9.30 4.65
C LEU A 43 -10.83 -8.15 3.69
N ARG A 44 -12.12 -7.87 3.56
CA ARG A 44 -12.64 -6.97 2.53
C ARG A 44 -12.12 -5.52 2.62
N ASP A 45 -11.78 -5.05 3.82
CA ASP A 45 -11.33 -3.67 4.06
C ASP A 45 -10.07 -3.65 4.92
N LEU A 46 -8.93 -4.05 4.34
CA LEU A 46 -7.63 -3.88 4.99
C LEU A 46 -6.99 -2.58 4.52
N VAL A 47 -6.81 -1.64 5.45
CA VAL A 47 -6.11 -0.37 5.19
C VAL A 47 -4.80 -0.36 5.96
N VAL A 48 -3.70 -0.10 5.25
CA VAL A 48 -2.38 0.12 5.82
C VAL A 48 -1.99 1.56 5.56
N ALA A 49 -1.79 2.33 6.61
CA ALA A 49 -1.40 3.73 6.53
C ALA A 49 -0.07 3.95 7.25
N ALA A 50 0.77 4.81 6.67
CA ALA A 50 2.03 5.21 7.24
C ALA A 50 2.14 6.74 7.14
N ASP A 51 2.19 7.42 8.28
CA ASP A 51 2.30 8.88 8.35
C ASP A 51 3.76 9.31 8.52
N ARG A 52 4.08 10.54 8.10
CA ARG A 52 5.40 11.20 8.29
C ARG A 52 6.58 10.33 7.86
N GLN A 53 6.67 10.06 6.56
CA GLN A 53 7.77 9.28 5.98
C GLN A 53 9.09 10.04 5.96
N GLY A 54 10.18 9.33 6.26
CA GLY A 54 11.56 9.85 6.22
C GLY A 54 12.55 8.79 5.71
N PRO A 55 13.81 9.16 5.46
CA PRO A 55 14.83 8.19 5.02
C PRO A 55 15.04 7.04 6.03
N ASP A 56 14.82 7.30 7.31
CA ASP A 56 14.86 6.31 8.40
C ASP A 56 13.76 5.26 8.28
N THR A 57 12.51 5.65 7.96
CA THR A 57 11.42 4.69 7.74
C THR A 57 11.71 3.76 6.57
N THR A 58 12.36 4.28 5.52
CA THR A 58 12.84 3.48 4.39
C THR A 58 13.95 2.50 4.80
N ALA A 59 14.90 2.95 5.64
CA ALA A 59 16.00 2.11 6.12
C ALA A 59 15.50 0.94 7.00
N TYR A 60 14.46 1.16 7.82
CA TYR A 60 13.84 0.09 8.59
C TYR A 60 13.19 -0.99 7.70
N GLY A 61 12.63 -0.61 6.55
CA GLY A 61 12.15 -1.57 5.54
C GLY A 61 13.28 -2.49 5.06
N LEU A 62 14.42 -1.89 4.66
CA LEU A 62 15.59 -2.66 4.21
C LEU A 62 16.15 -3.58 5.30
N LEU A 63 16.18 -3.13 6.55
CA LEU A 63 16.62 -3.97 7.68
C LEU A 63 15.67 -5.15 7.92
N ALA A 64 14.36 -4.92 7.84
CA ALA A 64 13.36 -5.99 7.97
C ALA A 64 13.52 -7.04 6.86
N ASP A 65 13.76 -6.61 5.62
CA ASP A 65 14.04 -7.49 4.49
C ASP A 65 15.31 -8.31 4.71
N PHE A 66 16.39 -7.67 5.16
CA PHE A 66 17.66 -8.35 5.49
C PHE A 66 17.47 -9.42 6.57
N LEU A 67 16.80 -9.10 7.67
CA LEU A 67 16.55 -10.05 8.75
C LEU A 67 15.70 -11.23 8.30
N SER A 68 14.70 -10.97 7.45
CA SER A 68 13.83 -12.02 6.89
C SER A 68 14.60 -12.97 5.98
N ALA A 69 15.48 -12.42 5.12
CA ALA A 69 16.35 -13.21 4.26
C ALA A 69 17.37 -14.04 5.06
N ALA A 70 18.02 -13.44 6.06
CA ALA A 70 18.99 -14.11 6.91
C ALA A 70 18.38 -15.25 7.76
N ARG A 71 17.11 -15.12 8.16
CA ARG A 71 16.37 -16.20 8.84
C ARG A 71 15.98 -17.36 7.92
N SER A 72 15.92 -17.12 6.62
CA SER A 72 15.48 -18.08 5.62
C SER A 72 16.65 -18.80 4.91
N ALA A 73 17.88 -18.47 5.29
CA ALA A 73 19.12 -19.11 4.84
C ALA A 73 19.60 -20.16 5.86
#